data_AF-A0A8K0P335-F1
#
_entry.id   AF-A0A8K0P335-F1
#
_cell.length_a   1.000
_cell.length_b   1.000
_cell.length_c   1.000
_cell.angle_alpha   90.00
_cell.angle_beta   90.00
_cell.angle_gamma   90.00
#
_symmetry.space_group_name_H-M   'P 1'
#
loop_
_entity.id
_entity.type
_entity.pdbx_description
1 polymer ?
#
loop_
_entity_poly.entity_id
_entity_poly.type
_entity_poly.pdbx_seq_one_letter_code
_entity_poly.pdbx_strand_id
1 'polypeptide(L)'
;LRPRGVICRDAANECDLPEHCSGENGQCPVDVYKKNGNPCGTNTGYCFNGVCPTLNIQCEQIWGYGGVAADKQCYDQFNSKGSINGHCGTDTSGNYKKCEPENVRCGSLQCQLGNRYPIVAGMDQLYSRTIISIKGVEYECKATSGTIDSSEIPDMGLVRDGTPCGDNLICVNQTCTSIFPHIDQGKCPSNHNNHECSGHGVCTNLNKCYCEIGWSGSDCSIQFEVTTPVTTATITYVDPSKKDIESKMEKKETPYENYHSTNTVFLVGMLMSVVGGVFIVFALMALCY
;
A
#
# COMPACT_ATOMS: atom_id res chain seq x y z
N LEU A 1 15.58 -15.27 29.21
CA LEU A 1 15.85 -15.35 27.76
C LEU A 1 14.71 -16.12 27.12
N ARG A 2 14.20 -15.69 25.96
CA ARG A 2 13.22 -16.50 25.22
C ARG A 2 13.94 -17.72 24.61
N PRO A 3 13.27 -18.89 24.51
CA PRO A 3 13.84 -20.06 23.84
C PRO A 3 14.22 -19.79 22.38
N ARG A 4 15.15 -20.58 21.85
CA ARG A 4 15.51 -20.54 20.42
C ARG A 4 14.27 -20.83 19.56
N GLY A 5 14.11 -20.08 18.47
CA GLY A 5 13.01 -20.30 17.52
C GLY A 5 11.73 -19.52 17.82
N VAL A 6 11.63 -18.84 18.98
CA VAL A 6 10.49 -17.96 19.28
C VAL A 6 10.59 -16.69 18.43
N ILE A 7 9.53 -16.34 17.70
CA ILE A 7 9.46 -15.09 16.94
C ILE A 7 9.63 -13.91 17.90
N CYS A 8 10.59 -13.04 17.60
CA CYS A 8 10.81 -11.79 18.33
C CYS A 8 10.48 -10.54 17.50
N ARG A 9 10.43 -10.66 16.18
CA ARG A 9 9.89 -9.64 15.28
C ARG A 9 9.15 -10.34 14.14
N ASP A 10 7.90 -9.93 13.93
CA ASP A 10 7.09 -10.40 12.81
C ASP A 10 7.53 -9.70 11.51
N ALA A 11 7.30 -10.34 10.38
CA ALA A 11 7.50 -9.71 9.07
C ALA A 11 6.48 -8.57 8.87
N ALA A 12 6.94 -7.39 8.49
CA ALA A 12 6.10 -6.23 8.23
C ALA A 12 5.35 -6.32 6.90
N ASN A 13 5.91 -7.01 5.91
CA ASN A 13 5.34 -7.18 4.57
C ASN A 13 5.94 -8.42 3.89
N GLU A 14 5.53 -8.73 2.67
CA GLU A 14 5.98 -9.94 1.95
C GLU A 14 7.47 -9.94 1.55
N CYS A 15 8.14 -8.78 1.56
CA CYS A 15 9.58 -8.67 1.31
C CYS A 15 10.42 -8.74 2.57
N ASP A 16 9.79 -8.69 3.73
CA ASP A 16 10.41 -8.77 5.04
C ASP A 16 10.31 -10.20 5.59
N LEU A 17 11.24 -10.62 6.44
CA LEU A 17 11.26 -11.97 7.02
C LEU A 17 11.19 -11.86 8.55
N PRO A 18 10.49 -12.77 9.25
CA PRO A 18 10.44 -12.69 10.71
C PRO A 18 11.75 -13.20 11.34
N GLU A 19 12.21 -12.56 12.42
CA GLU A 19 13.36 -13.04 13.19
C GLU A 19 12.93 -13.84 14.40
N HIS A 20 13.73 -14.88 14.65
CA HIS A 20 13.54 -15.79 15.76
C HIS A 20 14.67 -15.62 16.78
N CYS A 21 14.32 -15.65 18.06
CA CYS A 21 15.30 -15.61 19.15
C CYS A 21 16.37 -16.70 18.95
N SER A 22 17.63 -16.35 19.17
CA SER A 22 18.74 -17.32 19.16
C SER A 22 18.75 -18.22 20.39
N GLY A 23 18.15 -17.73 21.50
CA GLY A 23 18.22 -18.35 22.83
C GLY A 23 19.49 -18.01 23.61
N GLU A 24 20.42 -17.27 23.01
CA GLU A 24 21.75 -17.00 23.57
C GLU A 24 21.83 -15.66 24.30
N ASN A 25 21.06 -14.66 23.84
CA ASN A 25 20.99 -13.34 24.47
C ASN A 25 19.55 -12.79 24.45
N GLY A 26 19.35 -11.64 25.11
CA GLY A 26 18.03 -11.01 25.25
C GLY A 26 17.60 -10.16 24.06
N GLN A 27 18.44 -10.05 23.02
CA GLN A 27 18.18 -9.22 21.84
C GLN A 27 17.64 -10.08 20.70
N CYS A 28 16.72 -9.52 19.94
CA CYS A 28 16.32 -10.12 18.66
C CYS A 28 17.50 -10.02 17.68
N PRO A 29 17.71 -11.00 16.79
CA PRO A 29 18.69 -10.87 15.72
C PRO A 29 18.46 -9.61 14.88
N VAL A 30 19.48 -9.27 14.09
CA VAL A 30 19.37 -8.19 13.11
C VAL A 30 18.27 -8.48 12.10
N ASP A 31 17.59 -7.43 11.67
CA ASP A 31 16.54 -7.45 10.66
C ASP A 31 17.08 -8.05 9.34
N VAL A 32 16.38 -9.07 8.84
CA VAL A 32 16.66 -9.73 7.58
C VAL A 32 15.45 -9.67 6.66
N TYR A 33 15.72 -9.45 5.38
CA TYR A 33 14.69 -9.34 4.37
C TYR A 33 15.12 -9.98 3.05
N LYS A 34 14.15 -10.21 2.17
CA LYS A 34 14.39 -10.73 0.82
C LYS A 34 15.23 -9.74 0.03
N LYS A 35 16.19 -10.24 -0.74
CA LYS A 35 17.03 -9.37 -1.58
C LYS A 35 16.23 -8.48 -2.52
N ASN A 36 16.82 -7.35 -2.87
CA ASN A 36 16.29 -6.47 -3.89
C ASN A 36 16.05 -7.25 -5.19
N GLY A 37 14.94 -6.94 -5.87
CA GLY A 37 14.56 -7.61 -7.13
C GLY A 37 13.71 -8.87 -6.96
N ASN A 38 13.53 -9.41 -5.75
CA ASN A 38 12.53 -10.45 -5.53
C ASN A 38 11.14 -9.92 -5.92
N PRO A 39 10.34 -10.62 -6.75
CA PRO A 39 9.03 -10.14 -7.16
C PRO A 39 8.06 -10.10 -5.97
N CYS A 40 7.17 -9.11 -5.97
CA CYS A 40 6.19 -8.89 -4.91
C CYS A 40 4.92 -8.23 -5.47
N GLY A 41 3.85 -8.11 -4.67
CA GLY A 41 2.61 -7.46 -5.04
C GLY A 41 1.88 -8.19 -6.17
N THR A 42 1.91 -9.53 -6.19
CA THR A 42 1.41 -10.34 -7.32
C THR A 42 2.14 -10.02 -8.63
N ASN A 43 3.48 -9.94 -8.58
CA ASN A 43 4.36 -9.58 -9.70
C ASN A 43 4.14 -8.16 -10.26
N THR A 44 3.57 -7.25 -9.47
CA THR A 44 3.44 -5.84 -9.85
C THR A 44 4.56 -4.97 -9.33
N GLY A 45 5.45 -5.53 -8.49
CA GLY A 45 6.62 -4.83 -7.99
C GLY A 45 7.79 -5.74 -7.64
N TYR A 46 8.83 -5.11 -7.09
CA TYR A 46 10.05 -5.76 -6.65
C TYR A 46 10.33 -5.36 -5.21
N CYS A 47 10.81 -6.31 -4.41
CA CYS A 47 11.36 -6.02 -3.10
C CYS A 47 12.51 -5.03 -3.25
N PHE A 48 12.50 -4.02 -2.41
CA PHE A 48 13.56 -3.02 -2.34
C PHE A 48 13.75 -2.61 -0.88
N ASN A 49 14.92 -2.91 -0.32
CA ASN A 49 15.28 -2.69 1.08
C ASN A 49 14.21 -3.22 2.07
N GLY A 50 13.71 -4.44 1.81
CA GLY A 50 12.76 -5.14 2.68
C GLY A 50 11.30 -4.69 2.57
N VAL A 51 10.97 -3.84 1.61
CA VAL A 51 9.59 -3.40 1.36
C VAL A 51 9.17 -3.75 -0.07
N CYS A 52 7.87 -3.96 -0.30
CA CYS A 52 7.27 -4.04 -1.63
C CYS A 52 6.64 -2.69 -2.04
N PRO A 53 7.42 -1.72 -2.57
CA PRO A 53 6.87 -0.44 -2.99
C PRO A 53 6.09 -0.56 -4.31
N THR A 54 4.81 -0.15 -4.28
CA THR A 54 4.01 0.03 -5.50
C THR A 54 3.23 1.34 -5.42
N LEU A 55 2.93 1.93 -6.58
CA LEU A 55 2.16 3.18 -6.65
C LEU A 55 0.77 3.04 -6.00
N ASN A 56 0.11 1.89 -6.18
CA ASN A 56 -1.22 1.64 -5.63
C ASN A 56 -1.20 1.57 -4.11
N ILE A 57 -0.26 0.80 -3.53
CA ILE A 57 -0.12 0.71 -2.07
C ILE A 57 0.17 2.10 -1.49
N GLN A 58 1.03 2.88 -2.13
CA GLN A 58 1.34 4.23 -1.66
C GLN A 58 0.14 5.18 -1.77
N CYS A 59 -0.66 5.07 -2.85
CA CYS A 59 -1.90 5.85 -2.99
C CYS A 59 -2.94 5.47 -1.94
N GLU A 60 -3.12 4.18 -1.64
CA GLU A 60 -4.03 3.72 -0.60
C GLU A 60 -3.59 4.16 0.80
N GLN A 61 -2.27 4.17 1.07
CA GLN A 61 -1.70 4.70 2.32
C GLN A 61 -2.01 6.19 2.51
N ILE A 62 -1.91 6.99 1.45
CA ILE A 62 -2.10 8.45 1.53
C ILE A 62 -3.58 8.83 1.46
N TRP A 63 -4.35 8.24 0.55
CA TRP A 63 -5.73 8.62 0.25
C TRP A 63 -6.77 7.68 0.87
N GLY A 64 -6.35 6.67 1.63
CA GLY A 64 -7.21 5.67 2.24
C GLY A 64 -7.71 4.62 1.26
N TYR A 65 -8.54 3.72 1.80
CA TYR A 65 -9.01 2.52 1.12
C TYR A 65 -9.54 2.79 -0.29
N GLY A 66 -9.08 2.00 -1.26
CA GLY A 66 -9.46 2.12 -2.67
C GLY A 66 -8.78 3.27 -3.42
N GLY A 67 -7.87 4.01 -2.78
CA GLY A 67 -6.95 4.92 -3.47
C GLY A 67 -5.97 4.13 -4.33
N VAL A 68 -5.82 4.52 -5.60
CA VAL A 68 -4.94 3.83 -6.56
C VAL A 68 -4.13 4.84 -7.36
N ALA A 69 -3.07 4.37 -8.01
CA ALA A 69 -2.28 5.20 -8.92
C ALA A 69 -3.16 5.76 -10.04
N ALA A 70 -2.96 7.03 -10.36
CA ALA A 70 -3.62 7.68 -11.48
C ALA A 70 -3.03 7.23 -12.83
N ASP A 71 -3.71 7.59 -13.91
CA ASP A 71 -3.18 7.39 -15.25
C ASP A 71 -1.85 8.15 -15.45
N LYS A 72 -0.99 7.64 -16.34
CA LYS A 72 0.27 8.31 -16.73
C LYS A 72 0.03 9.76 -17.18
N GLN A 73 -1.13 10.06 -17.77
CA GLN A 73 -1.50 11.43 -18.14
C GLN A 73 -1.39 12.42 -16.97
N CYS A 74 -1.76 12.02 -15.75
CA CYS A 74 -1.60 12.89 -14.57
C CYS A 74 -0.12 13.19 -14.28
N TYR A 75 0.72 12.16 -14.31
CA TYR A 75 2.16 12.29 -14.11
C TYR A 75 2.77 13.22 -15.16
N ASP A 76 2.47 13.02 -16.44
CA ASP A 76 2.99 13.83 -17.53
C ASP A 76 2.53 15.30 -17.43
N GLN A 77 1.27 15.54 -17.05
CA GLN A 77 0.71 16.89 -16.98
C GLN A 77 1.23 17.71 -15.79
N PHE A 78 1.52 17.07 -14.67
CA PHE A 78 1.89 17.77 -13.44
C PHE A 78 3.39 17.68 -13.15
N ASN A 79 3.99 16.51 -13.24
CA ASN A 79 5.39 16.31 -12.82
C ASN A 79 6.38 16.99 -13.79
N SER A 80 6.03 17.13 -15.07
CA SER A 80 6.83 17.91 -16.04
C SER A 80 6.78 19.42 -15.80
N LYS A 81 5.84 19.93 -14.98
CA LYS A 81 5.72 21.38 -14.69
C LYS A 81 6.63 21.84 -13.57
N GLY A 82 6.98 20.98 -12.61
CA GLY A 82 7.82 21.35 -11.46
C GLY A 82 7.12 22.40 -10.60
N SER A 83 6.00 22.01 -10.00
CA SER A 83 5.16 22.86 -9.17
C SER A 83 4.63 22.09 -7.97
N ILE A 84 3.88 22.77 -7.10
CA ILE A 84 3.24 22.18 -5.93
C ILE A 84 2.25 21.04 -6.22
N ASN A 85 1.82 20.88 -7.48
CA ASN A 85 0.92 19.79 -7.89
C ASN A 85 1.66 18.61 -8.53
N GLY A 86 2.97 18.75 -8.78
CA GLY A 86 3.78 17.74 -9.41
C GLY A 86 5.21 18.21 -9.68
N HIS A 87 6.18 17.47 -9.17
CA HIS A 87 7.61 17.80 -9.23
C HIS A 87 8.49 16.56 -9.00
N CYS A 88 9.79 16.65 -9.28
CA CYS A 88 10.79 15.61 -8.98
C CYS A 88 11.61 15.99 -7.74
N GLY A 89 10.92 16.35 -6.66
CA GLY A 89 11.54 16.93 -5.45
C GLY A 89 11.89 18.40 -5.61
N THR A 90 12.81 18.89 -4.79
CA THR A 90 13.25 20.29 -4.75
C THR A 90 14.74 20.41 -5.06
N ASP A 91 15.18 21.60 -5.48
CA ASP A 91 16.59 21.97 -5.57
C ASP A 91 17.13 22.43 -4.21
N THR A 92 18.42 22.75 -4.13
CA THR A 92 19.08 23.23 -2.90
C THR A 92 18.51 24.57 -2.39
N SER A 93 17.78 25.29 -3.23
CA SER A 93 17.13 26.56 -2.90
C SER A 93 15.66 26.38 -2.52
N GLY A 94 15.14 25.14 -2.53
CA GLY A 94 13.76 24.82 -2.20
C GLY A 94 12.79 24.96 -3.37
N ASN A 95 13.24 25.23 -4.59
CA ASN A 95 12.34 25.32 -5.74
C ASN A 95 11.98 23.92 -6.26
N TYR A 96 10.74 23.75 -6.68
CA TYR A 96 10.28 22.51 -7.28
C TYR A 96 11.00 22.20 -8.59
N LYS A 97 11.59 21.01 -8.68
CA LYS A 97 12.25 20.53 -9.90
C LYS A 97 11.23 19.96 -10.85
N LYS A 98 11.35 20.30 -12.14
CA LYS A 98 10.63 19.62 -13.22
C LYS A 98 11.19 18.20 -13.37
N CYS A 99 10.32 17.26 -13.69
CA CYS A 99 10.75 15.92 -14.08
C CYS A 99 11.09 15.86 -15.57
N GLU A 100 12.18 15.18 -15.90
CA GLU A 100 12.43 14.72 -17.27
C GLU A 100 11.36 13.69 -17.69
N PRO A 101 11.07 13.55 -18.99
CA PRO A 101 10.03 12.66 -19.50
C PRO A 101 10.14 11.20 -19.03
N GLU A 102 11.36 10.66 -18.92
CA GLU A 102 11.61 9.32 -18.38
C GLU A 102 11.34 9.19 -16.87
N ASN A 103 11.39 10.31 -16.14
CA ASN A 103 11.36 10.35 -14.67
C ASN A 103 10.00 10.79 -14.11
N VAL A 104 9.04 11.16 -14.97
CA VAL A 104 7.70 11.63 -14.56
C VAL A 104 6.99 10.67 -13.61
N ARG A 105 7.19 9.35 -13.75
CA ARG A 105 6.62 8.34 -12.84
C ARG A 105 7.33 8.19 -11.50
N CYS A 106 8.46 8.85 -11.31
CA CYS A 106 9.23 8.83 -10.06
C CYS A 106 9.18 10.16 -9.29
N GLY A 107 8.45 11.17 -9.81
CA GLY A 107 8.22 12.45 -9.12
C GLY A 107 7.14 12.36 -8.04
N SER A 108 6.31 13.41 -7.93
CA SER A 108 5.13 13.41 -7.05
C SER A 108 4.17 12.30 -7.45
N LEU A 109 3.71 11.55 -6.47
CA LEU A 109 2.72 10.50 -6.66
C LEU A 109 1.40 11.13 -7.10
N GLN A 110 0.83 10.61 -8.19
CA GLN A 110 -0.47 10.99 -8.70
C GLN A 110 -1.44 9.83 -8.44
N CYS A 111 -2.54 10.12 -7.74
CA CYS A 111 -3.54 9.14 -7.34
C CYS A 111 -4.94 9.50 -7.87
N GLN A 112 -5.82 8.51 -7.87
CA GLN A 112 -7.25 8.65 -8.15
C GLN A 112 -8.03 7.76 -7.17
N LEU A 113 -9.35 7.96 -7.09
CA LEU A 113 -10.22 7.22 -6.16
C LEU A 113 -9.77 7.37 -4.69
N GLY A 114 -10.32 6.55 -3.79
CA GLY A 114 -10.14 6.72 -2.34
C GLY A 114 -10.82 7.97 -1.80
N ASN A 115 -10.34 8.46 -0.66
CA ASN A 115 -10.92 9.60 0.05
C ASN A 115 -10.72 10.92 -0.70
N ARG A 116 -11.50 11.92 -0.27
CA ARG A 116 -11.44 13.28 -0.82
C ARG A 116 -10.18 14.05 -0.38
N TYR A 117 -9.66 13.73 0.80
CA TYR A 117 -8.48 14.33 1.41
C TYR A 117 -7.52 13.22 1.88
N PRO A 118 -6.21 13.48 1.95
CA PRO A 118 -5.26 12.54 2.51
C PRO A 118 -5.60 12.16 3.96
N ILE A 119 -5.39 10.89 4.33
CA ILE A 119 -5.63 10.38 5.69
C ILE A 119 -4.39 10.48 6.59
N VAL A 120 -3.25 10.79 5.99
CA VAL A 120 -1.97 10.96 6.69
C VAL A 120 -1.86 12.39 7.19
N ALA A 121 -1.72 12.57 8.50
CA ALA A 121 -1.56 13.88 9.11
C ALA A 121 -0.33 14.61 8.55
N GLY A 122 -0.50 15.87 8.14
CA GLY A 122 0.54 16.69 7.50
C GLY A 122 0.45 16.70 5.98
N MET A 123 -0.01 15.59 5.37
CA MET A 123 -0.27 15.52 3.93
C MET A 123 -1.61 16.16 3.54
N ASP A 124 -2.53 16.30 4.48
CA ASP A 124 -3.84 16.95 4.34
C ASP A 124 -3.77 18.49 4.30
N GLN A 125 -2.62 19.07 4.61
CA GLN A 125 -2.42 20.52 4.61
C GLN A 125 -2.22 21.10 3.21
N LEU A 126 -1.55 20.33 2.34
CA LEU A 126 -1.16 20.78 1.02
C LEU A 126 -1.39 19.70 -0.03
N TYR A 127 -2.62 19.61 -0.51
CA TYR A 127 -3.02 18.65 -1.53
C TYR A 127 -3.82 19.31 -2.64
N SER A 128 -3.84 18.64 -3.78
CA SER A 128 -4.62 19.04 -4.94
C SER A 128 -5.48 17.89 -5.42
N ARG A 129 -6.64 18.24 -5.99
CA ARG A 129 -7.52 17.33 -6.70
C ARG A 129 -8.02 18.04 -7.95
N THR A 130 -7.61 17.53 -9.10
CA THR A 130 -7.94 18.13 -10.40
C THR A 130 -8.50 17.07 -11.32
N ILE A 131 -9.51 17.43 -12.10
CA ILE A 131 -9.96 16.63 -13.23
C ILE A 131 -9.38 17.28 -14.48
N ILE A 132 -8.57 16.52 -15.23
CA ILE A 132 -8.04 16.96 -16.52
C ILE A 132 -8.80 16.26 -17.65
N SER A 133 -9.00 16.94 -18.78
CA SER A 133 -9.59 16.35 -19.97
C SER A 133 -8.56 16.33 -21.10
N ILE A 134 -8.25 15.14 -21.61
CA ILE A 134 -7.35 14.95 -22.74
C ILE A 134 -8.12 14.21 -23.83
N LYS A 135 -8.31 14.88 -24.98
CA LYS A 135 -9.05 14.34 -26.13
C LYS A 135 -10.46 13.84 -25.75
N GLY A 136 -11.12 14.51 -24.82
CA GLY A 136 -12.47 14.18 -24.36
C GLY A 136 -12.54 13.06 -23.32
N VAL A 137 -11.41 12.51 -22.88
CA VAL A 137 -11.34 11.56 -21.75
C VAL A 137 -10.95 12.31 -20.50
N GLU A 138 -11.70 12.12 -19.42
CA GLU A 138 -11.44 12.73 -18.12
C GLU A 138 -10.56 11.84 -17.25
N TYR A 139 -9.59 12.45 -16.57
CA TYR A 139 -8.69 11.79 -15.62
C TYR A 139 -8.72 12.53 -14.29
N GLU A 140 -8.92 11.79 -13.20
CA GLU A 140 -8.78 12.33 -11.85
C GLU A 140 -7.32 12.26 -11.41
N CYS A 141 -6.76 13.41 -11.05
CA CYS A 141 -5.39 13.53 -10.57
C CYS A 141 -5.40 14.14 -9.17
N LYS A 142 -4.93 13.38 -8.19
CA LYS A 142 -4.75 13.80 -6.80
C LYS A 142 -3.27 13.72 -6.43
N ALA A 143 -2.75 14.77 -5.81
CA ALA A 143 -1.38 14.80 -5.32
C ALA A 143 -1.32 15.56 -3.99
N THR A 144 -0.30 15.28 -3.19
CA THR A 144 0.02 16.04 -1.98
C THR A 144 1.49 16.45 -2.05
N SER A 145 1.78 17.68 -1.62
CA SER A 145 3.14 18.16 -1.32
C SER A 145 3.27 18.50 0.16
N GLY A 146 2.36 17.99 0.99
CA GLY A 146 2.43 18.14 2.44
C GLY A 146 3.62 17.38 2.99
N THR A 147 4.21 17.92 4.05
CA THR A 147 5.43 17.40 4.63
C THR A 147 5.19 16.63 5.91
N ILE A 148 5.90 15.52 6.10
CA ILE A 148 5.76 14.67 7.29
C ILE A 148 7.13 14.26 7.84
N ASP A 149 7.20 14.03 9.15
CA ASP A 149 8.35 13.42 9.81
C ASP A 149 8.09 11.91 9.97
N SER A 150 8.23 11.17 8.87
CA SER A 150 8.07 9.71 8.84
C SER A 150 9.05 9.06 7.87
N SER A 151 9.60 7.91 8.27
CA SER A 151 10.42 7.06 7.40
C SER A 151 9.59 6.17 6.47
N GLU A 152 8.30 6.02 6.73
CA GLU A 152 7.44 5.15 5.93
C GLU A 152 7.06 5.86 4.63
N ILE A 153 6.40 7.01 4.69
CA ILE A 153 5.91 7.69 3.48
C ILE A 153 6.91 8.78 3.09
N PRO A 154 7.40 8.80 1.85
CA PRO A 154 8.25 9.87 1.37
C PRO A 154 7.60 11.23 1.54
N ASP A 155 8.42 12.20 1.92
CA ASP A 155 8.02 13.58 2.07
C ASP A 155 7.46 14.16 0.76
N MET A 156 6.60 15.19 0.87
CA MET A 156 5.97 15.84 -0.28
C MET A 156 5.20 14.88 -1.22
N GLY A 157 4.76 13.72 -0.71
CA GLY A 157 4.04 12.72 -1.49
C GLY A 157 4.83 12.19 -2.69
N LEU A 158 6.17 12.17 -2.63
CA LEU A 158 7.00 11.65 -3.71
C LEU A 158 6.87 10.13 -3.83
N VAL A 159 7.05 9.61 -5.05
CA VAL A 159 7.09 8.17 -5.28
C VAL A 159 8.26 7.56 -4.52
N ARG A 160 8.00 6.48 -3.77
CA ARG A 160 9.01 5.81 -2.94
C ARG A 160 10.08 5.15 -3.80
N ASP A 161 11.32 5.18 -3.34
CA ASP A 161 12.40 4.42 -3.96
C ASP A 161 12.11 2.92 -4.00
N GLY A 162 12.56 2.26 -5.06
CA GLY A 162 12.24 0.87 -5.39
C GLY A 162 10.93 0.68 -6.14
N THR A 163 10.06 1.70 -6.22
CA THR A 163 8.78 1.58 -6.94
C THR A 163 9.03 1.35 -8.44
N PRO A 164 8.37 0.37 -9.08
CA PRO A 164 8.52 0.16 -10.52
C PRO A 164 8.05 1.36 -11.35
N CYS A 165 8.88 1.76 -12.30
CA CYS A 165 8.57 2.82 -13.26
C CYS A 165 8.59 2.34 -14.73
N GLY A 166 8.97 1.08 -14.95
CA GLY A 166 8.99 0.40 -16.24
C GLY A 166 9.53 -1.02 -16.11
N ASP A 167 9.72 -1.71 -17.24
CA ASP A 167 10.23 -3.09 -17.25
C ASP A 167 11.68 -3.15 -16.78
N ASN A 168 11.94 -3.85 -15.67
CA ASN A 168 13.24 -3.88 -14.97
C ASN A 168 13.74 -2.50 -14.53
N LEU A 169 12.84 -1.50 -14.40
CA LEU A 169 13.17 -0.15 -13.95
C LEU A 169 12.45 0.18 -12.64
N ILE A 170 13.17 0.86 -11.76
CA ILE A 170 12.68 1.33 -10.46
C ILE A 170 12.99 2.81 -10.27
N CYS A 171 12.21 3.48 -9.42
CA CYS A 171 12.51 4.81 -8.95
C CYS A 171 13.62 4.78 -7.91
N VAL A 172 14.65 5.60 -8.09
CA VAL A 172 15.68 5.87 -7.09
C VAL A 172 16.03 7.35 -7.14
N ASN A 173 15.91 8.06 -6.02
CA ASN A 173 16.11 9.52 -5.97
C ASN A 173 15.34 10.25 -7.08
N GLN A 174 14.04 9.94 -7.21
CA GLN A 174 13.13 10.52 -8.20
C GLN A 174 13.57 10.31 -9.67
N THR A 175 14.44 9.33 -9.93
CA THR A 175 14.92 8.96 -11.28
C THR A 175 14.51 7.53 -11.60
N CYS A 176 14.00 7.30 -12.81
CA CYS A 176 13.65 5.96 -13.28
C CYS A 176 14.91 5.29 -13.85
N THR A 177 15.44 4.31 -13.11
CA THR A 177 16.72 3.65 -13.41
C THR A 177 16.59 2.13 -13.39
N SER A 178 17.60 1.43 -13.92
CA SER A 178 17.67 -0.03 -13.90
C SER A 178 17.74 -0.57 -12.47
N ILE A 179 17.02 -1.67 -12.20
CA ILE A 179 17.09 -2.36 -10.90
C ILE A 179 18.41 -3.12 -10.71
N PHE A 180 19.08 -3.55 -11.78
CA PHE A 180 20.22 -4.47 -11.71
C PHE A 180 21.39 -3.99 -10.82
N PRO A 181 21.80 -2.70 -10.81
CA PRO A 181 22.84 -2.21 -9.91
C PRO A 181 22.47 -2.28 -8.43
N HIS A 182 21.18 -2.40 -8.11
CA HIS A 182 20.66 -2.43 -6.75
C HIS A 182 20.39 -3.85 -6.23
N ILE A 183 20.59 -4.87 -7.05
CA ILE A 183 20.49 -6.28 -6.66
C ILE A 183 21.86 -6.73 -6.16
N ASP A 184 21.94 -7.17 -4.91
CA ASP A 184 23.18 -7.72 -4.35
C ASP A 184 23.58 -9.00 -5.11
N GLN A 185 24.80 -8.98 -5.65
CA GLN A 185 25.40 -10.10 -6.40
C GLN A 185 26.02 -11.16 -5.50
N GLY A 186 26.11 -10.92 -4.18
CA GLY A 186 26.44 -11.96 -3.22
C GLY A 186 25.54 -13.17 -3.45
N LYS A 187 26.08 -14.38 -3.30
CA LYS A 187 25.31 -15.62 -3.47
C LYS A 187 25.02 -16.22 -2.12
N CYS A 188 23.82 -16.76 -1.95
CA CYS A 188 23.54 -17.62 -0.82
C CYS A 188 24.13 -19.02 -1.03
N PRO A 189 24.29 -19.79 0.06
CA PRO A 189 24.65 -21.21 -0.04
C PRO A 189 23.73 -21.96 -1.00
N SER A 190 24.30 -22.87 -1.76
CA SER A 190 23.59 -23.63 -2.81
C SER A 190 23.91 -25.12 -2.68
N ASN A 191 23.01 -25.97 -3.14
CA ASN A 191 23.25 -27.41 -3.19
C ASN A 191 24.27 -27.78 -4.30
N HIS A 192 24.54 -29.08 -4.45
CA HIS A 192 25.46 -29.63 -5.46
C HIS A 192 25.06 -29.33 -6.92
N ASN A 193 23.79 -29.01 -7.18
CA ASN A 193 23.27 -28.62 -8.49
C ASN A 193 23.23 -27.09 -8.67
N ASN A 194 23.85 -26.33 -7.77
CA ASN A 194 23.87 -24.87 -7.79
C ASN A 194 22.46 -24.24 -7.71
N HIS A 195 21.52 -24.92 -7.03
CA HIS A 195 20.25 -24.30 -6.65
C HIS A 195 20.45 -23.52 -5.35
N GLU A 196 20.23 -22.20 -5.43
CA GLU A 196 20.33 -21.30 -4.28
C GLU A 196 19.32 -21.70 -3.20
N CYS A 197 19.80 -21.77 -1.95
CA CYS A 197 19.03 -22.27 -0.81
C CYS A 197 18.35 -23.62 -1.06
N SER A 198 19.00 -24.47 -1.87
CA SER A 198 18.50 -25.77 -2.32
C SER A 198 17.12 -25.75 -2.99
N GLY A 199 16.56 -24.57 -3.30
CA GLY A 199 15.17 -24.40 -3.72
C GLY A 199 14.14 -24.53 -2.59
N HIS A 200 14.56 -24.47 -1.32
CA HIS A 200 13.74 -24.65 -0.13
C HIS A 200 13.88 -23.49 0.86
N GLY A 201 14.16 -22.30 0.33
CA GLY A 201 14.37 -21.11 1.12
C GLY A 201 14.55 -19.88 0.26
N VAL A 202 14.62 -18.74 0.93
CA VAL A 202 14.80 -17.44 0.32
C VAL A 202 16.18 -16.89 0.68
N CYS A 203 16.90 -16.36 -0.30
CA CYS A 203 18.17 -15.71 -0.08
C CYS A 203 17.97 -14.30 0.51
N THR A 204 18.54 -14.06 1.68
CA THR A 204 18.37 -12.79 2.41
C THR A 204 19.41 -11.75 1.99
N ASN A 205 19.17 -10.49 2.39
CA ASN A 205 20.11 -9.37 2.28
C ASN A 205 21.49 -9.62 2.93
N LEU A 206 21.61 -10.62 3.82
CA LEU A 206 22.88 -11.00 4.45
C LEU A 206 23.59 -12.16 3.74
N ASN A 207 23.14 -12.55 2.54
CA ASN A 207 23.66 -13.70 1.79
C ASN A 207 23.56 -15.02 2.58
N LYS A 208 22.47 -15.17 3.33
CA LYS A 208 22.12 -16.39 4.06
C LYS A 208 20.77 -16.92 3.59
N CYS A 209 20.59 -18.23 3.69
CA CYS A 209 19.32 -18.84 3.38
C CYS A 209 18.36 -18.77 4.58
N TYR A 210 17.16 -18.25 4.32
CA TYR A 210 16.02 -18.38 5.20
C TYR A 210 15.20 -19.58 4.73
N CYS A 211 15.23 -20.68 5.47
CA CYS A 211 14.60 -21.93 5.05
C CYS A 211 13.09 -21.94 5.27
N GLU A 212 12.38 -22.57 4.34
CA GLU A 212 10.96 -22.85 4.47
C GLU A 212 10.68 -23.87 5.59
N ILE A 213 9.44 -23.92 6.07
CA ILE A 213 9.03 -24.84 7.13
C ILE A 213 9.30 -26.29 6.69
N GLY A 214 9.98 -27.06 7.55
CA GLY A 214 10.41 -28.44 7.27
C GLY A 214 11.81 -28.57 6.66
N TRP A 215 12.48 -27.45 6.38
CA TRP A 215 13.85 -27.42 5.85
C TRP A 215 14.81 -26.66 6.77
N SER A 216 16.06 -27.14 6.82
CA SER A 216 17.10 -26.62 7.70
C SER A 216 18.50 -26.80 7.09
N GLY A 217 19.52 -26.37 7.82
CA GLY A 217 20.89 -26.30 7.32
C GLY A 217 21.22 -24.94 6.71
N SER A 218 22.50 -24.68 6.43
CA SER A 218 22.94 -23.40 5.89
C SER A 218 22.46 -23.11 4.48
N ASP A 219 22.16 -24.16 3.71
CA ASP A 219 21.68 -24.13 2.33
C ASP A 219 20.26 -24.70 2.18
N CYS A 220 19.54 -24.95 3.29
CA CYS A 220 18.20 -25.54 3.31
C CYS A 220 18.10 -26.94 2.66
N SER A 221 19.17 -27.73 2.68
CA SER A 221 19.18 -29.09 2.13
C SER A 221 18.68 -30.18 3.10
N ILE A 222 18.54 -29.87 4.39
CA ILE A 222 18.23 -30.86 5.43
C ILE A 222 16.73 -30.81 5.76
N GLN A 223 16.00 -31.84 5.37
CA GLN A 223 14.61 -32.02 5.76
C GLN A 223 14.51 -32.50 7.21
N PHE A 224 13.55 -31.96 7.97
CA PHE A 224 13.23 -32.47 9.31
C PHE A 224 11.72 -32.62 9.48
N GLU A 225 11.31 -33.61 10.28
CA GLU A 225 9.90 -33.79 10.60
C GLU A 225 9.42 -32.70 11.56
N VAL A 226 8.47 -31.89 11.12
CA VAL A 226 7.82 -30.88 11.95
C VAL A 226 6.82 -31.59 12.89
N THR A 227 7.27 -32.02 14.07
CA THR A 227 6.43 -32.71 15.05
C THR A 227 5.52 -31.80 15.88
N THR A 228 5.42 -30.50 15.57
CA THR A 228 4.50 -29.61 16.29
C THR A 228 3.06 -29.75 15.78
N PRO A 229 2.07 -29.89 16.68
CA PRO A 229 0.67 -29.93 16.29
C PRO A 229 0.28 -28.59 15.69
N VAL A 230 -0.18 -28.61 14.44
CA VAL A 230 -0.92 -27.49 13.87
C VAL A 230 -2.12 -27.26 14.78
N THR A 231 -2.13 -26.18 15.56
CA THR A 231 -3.38 -25.64 16.10
C THR A 231 -4.26 -25.38 14.88
N THR A 232 -5.21 -26.29 14.67
CA THR A 232 -6.08 -26.30 13.51
C THR A 232 -7.00 -25.09 13.61
N ALA A 233 -6.59 -23.97 13.01
CA ALA A 233 -7.57 -23.09 12.40
C ALA A 233 -8.09 -23.88 11.19
N THR A 234 -9.30 -24.40 11.33
CA THR A 234 -10.00 -25.21 10.33
C THR A 234 -10.01 -24.50 8.97
N ILE A 235 -9.13 -24.93 8.06
CA ILE A 235 -9.29 -24.68 6.63
C ILE A 235 -9.92 -25.96 6.07
N THR A 236 -11.23 -25.91 5.89
CA THR A 236 -11.95 -26.95 5.15
C THR A 236 -11.54 -26.88 3.69
N TYR A 237 -10.74 -27.86 3.24
CA TYR A 237 -10.55 -28.16 1.83
C TYR A 237 -11.86 -28.76 1.28
N VAL A 238 -12.51 -28.08 0.34
CA VAL A 238 -13.69 -28.59 -0.38
C VAL A 238 -13.20 -29.30 -1.64
N ASP A 239 -13.43 -30.62 -1.68
CA ASP A 239 -13.24 -31.47 -2.86
C ASP A 239 -14.25 -31.09 -3.97
N PRO A 240 -13.82 -30.77 -5.21
CA PRO A 240 -14.72 -30.34 -6.29
C PRO A 240 -15.63 -31.44 -6.86
N SER A 241 -15.54 -32.69 -6.38
CA SER A 241 -16.14 -33.83 -7.10
C SER A 241 -17.51 -34.34 -6.59
N LYS A 242 -18.23 -33.65 -5.70
CA LYS A 242 -19.57 -34.11 -5.26
C LYS A 242 -20.64 -33.02 -5.36
N LYS A 243 -21.41 -33.09 -6.45
CA LYS A 243 -22.78 -32.56 -6.53
C LYS A 243 -23.70 -33.48 -5.73
N ASP A 244 -24.40 -32.95 -4.72
CA ASP A 244 -25.87 -33.02 -4.65
C ASP A 244 -26.42 -32.32 -3.39
N ILE A 245 -27.24 -31.30 -3.66
CA ILE A 245 -28.58 -31.00 -3.11
C ILE A 245 -28.75 -30.54 -1.64
N GLU A 246 -29.25 -29.28 -1.57
CA GLU A 246 -30.13 -28.63 -0.58
C GLU A 246 -29.79 -28.61 0.92
N SER A 247 -29.48 -27.41 1.41
CA SER A 247 -29.93 -27.00 2.75
C SER A 247 -30.26 -25.50 2.80
N LYS A 248 -31.54 -25.22 3.10
CA LYS A 248 -32.16 -23.96 3.54
C LYS A 248 -31.19 -22.87 4.03
N MET A 249 -31.26 -21.69 3.39
CA MET A 249 -30.82 -20.44 3.99
C MET A 249 -31.80 -20.04 5.10
N GLU A 250 -31.36 -20.12 6.36
CA GLU A 250 -32.03 -19.45 7.46
C GLU A 250 -31.34 -18.11 7.70
N LYS A 251 -32.10 -17.02 7.52
CA LYS A 251 -31.64 -15.64 7.62
C LYS A 251 -31.33 -15.31 9.08
N LYS A 252 -30.04 -15.19 9.43
CA LYS A 252 -29.61 -14.67 10.74
C LYS A 252 -29.56 -13.15 10.69
N GLU A 253 -30.62 -12.50 11.17
CA GLU A 253 -30.65 -11.06 11.40
C GLU A 253 -29.87 -10.72 12.68
N THR A 254 -28.89 -9.82 12.58
CA THR A 254 -28.28 -9.15 13.74
C THR A 254 -29.23 -8.04 14.23
N PRO A 255 -29.45 -7.86 15.53
CA PRO A 255 -30.27 -6.76 16.02
C PRO A 255 -29.53 -5.44 15.78
N TYR A 256 -30.00 -4.64 14.82
CA TYR A 256 -29.64 -3.23 14.74
C TYR A 256 -30.54 -2.49 15.72
N GLU A 257 -29.93 -1.94 16.75
CA GLU A 257 -30.60 -1.10 17.73
C GLU A 257 -31.20 0.12 17.02
N ASN A 258 -32.51 0.27 17.18
CA ASN A 258 -33.35 1.17 16.41
C ASN A 258 -33.20 2.60 16.92
N TYR A 259 -32.10 3.28 16.53
CA TYR A 259 -31.89 4.70 16.84
C TYR A 259 -32.43 5.59 15.71
N HIS A 260 -33.69 5.99 15.88
CA HIS A 260 -34.37 7.17 15.32
C HIS A 260 -34.56 7.31 13.79
N SER A 261 -35.58 6.63 13.26
CA SER A 261 -36.31 7.07 12.04
C SER A 261 -37.25 8.27 12.28
N THR A 262 -37.35 8.79 13.52
CA THR A 262 -38.22 9.91 13.88
C THR A 262 -37.59 11.28 13.63
N ASN A 263 -36.25 11.41 13.62
CA ASN A 263 -35.61 12.72 13.50
C ASN A 263 -35.62 13.28 12.08
N THR A 264 -35.44 12.47 11.04
CA THR A 264 -35.40 12.96 9.65
C THR A 264 -36.77 13.48 9.19
N VAL A 265 -37.86 12.82 9.56
CA VAL A 265 -39.23 13.26 9.24
C VAL A 265 -39.59 14.54 10.01
N PHE A 266 -39.15 14.66 11.27
CA PHE A 266 -39.34 15.88 12.06
C PHE A 266 -38.53 17.06 11.50
N LEU A 267 -37.30 16.82 11.06
CA LEU A 267 -36.43 17.85 10.49
C LEU A 267 -36.95 18.35 9.14
N VAL A 268 -37.42 17.43 8.28
CA VAL A 268 -38.07 17.78 7.01
C VAL A 268 -39.40 18.49 7.25
N GLY A 269 -40.20 18.04 8.23
CA GLY A 269 -41.45 18.70 8.63
C GLY A 269 -41.22 20.12 9.15
N MET A 270 -40.21 20.32 10.00
CA MET A 270 -39.84 21.65 10.50
C MET A 270 -39.35 22.57 9.38
N LEU A 271 -38.51 22.06 8.47
CA LEU A 271 -38.03 22.84 7.31
C LEU A 271 -39.18 23.29 6.40
N MET A 272 -40.11 22.39 6.08
CA MET A 272 -41.26 22.72 5.24
C MET A 272 -42.22 23.70 5.93
N SER A 273 -42.40 23.59 7.24
CA SER A 273 -43.26 24.51 8.00
C SER A 273 -42.65 25.91 8.12
N VAL A 274 -41.32 26.02 8.27
CA VAL A 274 -40.61 27.31 8.30
C VAL A 274 -40.66 27.98 6.92
N VAL A 275 -40.38 27.23 5.84
CA VAL A 275 -40.45 27.76 4.48
C VAL A 275 -41.88 28.21 4.15
N GLY A 276 -42.89 27.39 4.46
CA GLY A 276 -44.30 27.77 4.27
C GLY A 276 -44.71 29.00 5.06
N GLY A 277 -44.28 29.12 6.32
CA GLY A 277 -44.55 30.30 7.16
C GLY A 277 -43.94 31.59 6.59
N VAL A 278 -42.71 31.52 6.09
CA VAL A 278 -42.04 32.66 5.45
C VAL A 278 -42.81 33.12 4.20
N PHE A 279 -43.26 32.18 3.35
CA PHE A 279 -44.08 32.52 2.17
C PHE A 279 -45.42 33.16 2.53
N ILE A 280 -46.09 32.69 3.58
CA ILE A 280 -47.36 33.28 4.05
C ILE A 280 -47.13 34.70 4.57
N VAL A 281 -46.05 34.94 5.32
CA VAL A 281 -45.71 36.29 5.81
C VAL A 281 -45.41 37.24 4.64
N PHE A 282 -44.67 36.79 3.63
CA PHE A 282 -44.43 37.59 2.42
C PHE A 282 -45.73 37.87 1.64
N ALA A 283 -46.63 36.88 1.54
CA ALA A 283 -47.93 37.06 0.88
C ALA A 283 -48.85 38.03 1.63
N LEU A 284 -48.88 37.96 2.97
CA LEU A 284 -49.65 38.89 3.80
C LEU A 284 -49.07 40.31 3.74
N MET A 285 -47.74 40.46 3.76
CA MET A 285 -47.07 41.76 3.58
C MET A 285 -47.36 42.37 2.20
N ALA A 286 -47.50 41.54 1.15
CA ALA A 286 -47.87 41.97 -0.19
C ALA A 286 -49.36 42.32 -0.36
N LEU A 287 -50.24 41.86 0.54
CA LEU A 287 -51.67 42.19 0.56
C LEU A 287 -52.00 43.40 1.46
N CYS A 288 -51.04 43.82 2.31
CA CYS A 288 -51.15 45.00 3.17
C CYS A 288 -50.51 46.27 2.57
N TYR A 289 -50.17 46.25 1.29
CA TYR A 289 -49.76 47.39 0.46
C TYR A 289 -50.72 47.54 -0.73
#